data_AF-A0A220UBK1-F1
#
_entry.id   AF-A0A220UBK1-F1
#
_cell.length_a   1.000
_cell.length_b   1.000
_cell.length_c   1.000
_cell.angle_alpha   90.00
_cell.angle_beta   90.00
_cell.angle_gamma   90.00
#
_symmetry.space_group_name_H-M   'P 1'
#
loop_
_entity.id
_entity.type
_entity.pdbx_description
1 polymer ?
#
loop_
_entity_poly.entity_id
_entity_poly.type
_entity_poly.pdbx_seq_one_letter_code
_entity_poly.pdbx_strand_id
1 'polypeptide(L)'
;MLTDPAPDPAPRDADPALYTARVENTGGTSGRVLVHDAHAVELGTAQLEEGEEITLPTGGPQPSASGFNPEQFLAMAWSTCLGETLRVVLTEHGLDLESSVSVEMGLHRDPAGGFRFVPRALVHIDSLAPDRALELAEAAHARCPVSKLLRGQGAADVELGIRP
;
A
#
# COMPACT_ATOMS: atom_id res chain seq x y z
N MET A 1 -18.52 -28.80 -17.05
CA MET A 1 -17.20 -28.49 -16.47
C MET A 1 -16.77 -27.18 -17.11
N LEU A 2 -16.98 -26.07 -16.41
CA LEU A 2 -16.49 -24.77 -16.85
C LEU A 2 -14.99 -24.75 -16.54
N THR A 3 -14.17 -24.77 -17.57
CA THR A 3 -12.72 -24.61 -17.48
C THR A 3 -12.43 -23.18 -17.04
N ASP A 4 -11.55 -22.99 -16.05
CA ASP A 4 -11.06 -21.67 -15.68
C ASP A 4 -10.51 -20.94 -16.90
N PRO A 5 -10.77 -19.62 -17.04
CA PRO A 5 -10.17 -18.82 -18.09
C PRO A 5 -8.64 -18.86 -17.93
N ALA A 6 -7.94 -19.04 -19.06
CA ALA A 6 -6.49 -19.00 -19.09
C ALA A 6 -5.99 -17.65 -18.51
N PRO A 7 -4.89 -17.63 -17.76
CA PRO A 7 -4.35 -16.39 -17.21
C PRO A 7 -4.04 -15.40 -18.33
N ASP A 8 -4.39 -14.14 -18.11
CA ASP A 8 -4.15 -13.02 -19.04
C ASP A 8 -2.65 -12.96 -19.40
N PRO A 9 -2.25 -12.91 -20.68
CA PRO A 9 -0.85 -12.83 -21.05
C PRO A 9 -0.15 -11.64 -20.39
N ALA A 10 1.01 -11.91 -19.78
CA ALA A 10 1.84 -10.88 -19.15
C ALA A 10 2.13 -9.71 -20.11
N PRO A 11 2.26 -8.47 -19.59
CA PRO A 11 2.61 -7.31 -20.40
C PRO A 11 3.90 -7.58 -21.18
N ARG A 12 3.84 -7.33 -22.48
CA ARG A 12 4.93 -7.58 -23.43
C ARG A 12 6.06 -6.59 -23.09
N ASP A 13 7.24 -7.11 -22.77
CA ASP A 13 8.50 -6.40 -22.44
C ASP A 13 8.86 -6.19 -20.95
N ALA A 14 8.29 -6.95 -20.01
CA ALA A 14 8.80 -6.99 -18.64
C ALA A 14 9.77 -8.18 -18.44
N ASP A 15 10.92 -7.93 -17.78
CA ASP A 15 11.71 -8.99 -17.13
C ASP A 15 10.77 -9.88 -16.27
N PRO A 16 11.08 -11.18 -16.09
CA PRO A 16 10.23 -12.06 -15.31
C PRO A 16 9.99 -11.48 -13.91
N ALA A 17 8.72 -11.44 -13.50
CA ALA A 17 8.33 -10.94 -12.18
C ALA A 17 9.02 -11.74 -11.08
N LEU A 18 9.64 -11.04 -10.12
CA LEU A 18 10.24 -11.68 -8.94
C LEU A 18 9.17 -12.33 -8.03
N TYR A 19 7.97 -11.76 -8.00
CA TYR A 19 6.81 -12.25 -7.26
C TYR A 19 5.53 -11.68 -7.89
N THR A 20 4.43 -12.44 -7.82
CA THR A 20 3.10 -12.00 -8.30
C THR A 20 2.04 -12.35 -7.27
N ALA A 21 1.32 -11.35 -6.76
CA ALA A 21 0.15 -11.54 -5.91
C ALA A 21 -1.15 -11.43 -6.75
N ARG A 22 -2.22 -12.09 -6.31
CA ARG A 22 -3.54 -12.06 -6.98
C ARG A 22 -4.66 -11.79 -5.97
N VAL A 23 -5.57 -10.89 -6.37
CA VAL A 23 -6.79 -10.57 -5.63
C VAL A 23 -7.96 -10.38 -6.59
N GLU A 24 -9.17 -10.69 -6.16
CA GLU A 24 -10.39 -10.52 -6.95
C GLU A 24 -11.45 -9.71 -6.18
N ASN A 25 -11.92 -8.60 -6.75
CA ASN A 25 -13.04 -7.83 -6.18
C ASN A 25 -14.37 -8.23 -6.84
N THR A 26 -15.34 -8.63 -6.04
CA THR A 26 -16.73 -8.84 -6.46
C THR A 26 -17.64 -7.88 -5.70
N GLY A 27 -18.42 -7.07 -6.41
CA GLY A 27 -19.42 -6.18 -5.81
C GLY A 27 -18.91 -4.79 -5.39
N GLY A 28 -17.71 -4.38 -5.83
CA GLY A 28 -17.22 -3.02 -5.66
C GLY A 28 -17.05 -2.62 -4.20
N THR A 29 -17.54 -1.44 -3.81
CA THR A 29 -17.53 -0.90 -2.44
C THR A 29 -18.71 -1.40 -1.57
N SER A 30 -19.36 -2.48 -1.98
CA SER A 30 -20.47 -3.10 -1.23
C SER A 30 -20.39 -4.62 -1.29
N GLY A 31 -19.18 -5.14 -1.42
CA GLY A 31 -18.91 -6.52 -1.77
C GLY A 31 -17.72 -7.05 -0.98
N ARG A 32 -16.79 -7.69 -1.70
CA ARG A 32 -15.62 -8.32 -1.10
C ARG A 32 -14.41 -8.34 -2.02
N VAL A 33 -13.23 -8.46 -1.42
CA VAL A 33 -11.98 -8.82 -2.08
C VAL A 33 -11.54 -10.20 -1.61
N LEU A 34 -11.39 -11.14 -2.54
CA LEU A 34 -10.76 -12.43 -2.31
C LEU A 34 -9.24 -12.29 -2.49
N VAL A 35 -8.44 -12.71 -1.52
CA VAL A 35 -6.98 -12.78 -1.60
C VAL A 35 -6.58 -14.24 -1.76
N HIS A 36 -5.83 -14.55 -2.81
CA HIS A 36 -5.35 -15.91 -3.09
C HIS A 36 -3.97 -16.14 -2.45
N ASP A 37 -3.67 -17.41 -2.17
CA ASP A 37 -2.36 -17.85 -1.68
C ASP A 37 -1.89 -17.08 -0.44
N ALA A 38 -2.81 -16.79 0.49
CA ALA A 38 -2.49 -16.02 1.68
C ALA A 38 -1.68 -16.87 2.67
N HIS A 39 -0.83 -16.19 3.46
CA HIS A 39 -0.03 -16.80 4.51
C HIS A 39 -0.14 -15.96 5.79
N ALA A 40 -0.48 -16.60 6.91
CA ALA A 40 -0.48 -16.02 8.27
C ALA A 40 -0.96 -14.56 8.33
N VAL A 41 -2.27 -14.33 8.17
CA VAL A 41 -2.87 -12.99 8.20
C VAL A 41 -3.74 -12.80 9.44
N GLU A 42 -3.32 -11.92 10.34
CA GLU A 42 -4.15 -11.53 11.48
C GLU A 42 -4.99 -10.29 11.16
N LEU A 43 -6.15 -10.49 10.55
CA LEU A 43 -7.19 -9.47 10.38
C LEU A 43 -8.34 -9.78 11.35
N GLY A 44 -8.10 -9.53 12.64
CA GLY A 44 -8.99 -9.95 13.72
C GLY A 44 -8.91 -11.46 13.98
N THR A 45 -7.96 -11.86 14.84
CA THR A 45 -7.85 -13.17 15.51
C THR A 45 -8.02 -14.45 14.65
N ALA A 46 -7.91 -14.37 13.33
CA ALA A 46 -7.87 -15.55 12.47
C ALA A 46 -6.40 -15.92 12.22
N GLN A 47 -5.98 -17.07 12.73
CA GLN A 47 -4.76 -17.73 12.24
C GLN A 47 -5.18 -18.58 11.04
N LEU A 48 -4.47 -18.44 9.93
CA LEU A 48 -4.76 -19.14 8.69
C LEU A 48 -3.65 -20.13 8.39
N GLU A 49 -4.01 -21.25 7.79
CA GLU A 49 -3.07 -22.22 7.27
C GLU A 49 -2.54 -21.80 5.88
N GLU A 50 -1.41 -22.35 5.46
CA GLU A 50 -0.81 -22.03 4.16
C GLU A 50 -1.74 -22.44 3.00
N GLY A 51 -2.00 -21.50 2.08
CA GLY A 51 -2.81 -21.73 0.89
C GLY A 51 -4.31 -21.50 1.07
N GLU A 52 -4.75 -20.93 2.20
CA GLU A 52 -6.13 -20.53 2.40
C GLU A 52 -6.49 -19.23 1.66
N GLU A 53 -7.76 -19.10 1.31
CA GLU A 53 -8.32 -17.89 0.71
C GLU A 53 -8.88 -16.95 1.78
N ILE A 54 -8.58 -15.65 1.66
CA ILE A 54 -9.09 -14.63 2.59
C ILE A 54 -10.13 -13.76 1.90
N THR A 55 -11.25 -13.55 2.57
CA THR A 55 -12.27 -12.60 2.12
C THR A 55 -12.24 -11.31 2.96
N LEU A 56 -11.95 -10.18 2.31
CA LEU A 56 -12.00 -8.85 2.89
C LEU A 56 -13.31 -8.17 2.51
N PRO A 57 -14.22 -7.85 3.46
CA PRO A 57 -15.45 -7.12 3.13
C PRO A 57 -15.11 -5.71 2.66
N THR A 58 -15.89 -5.16 1.72
CA THR A 58 -15.67 -3.79 1.22
C THR A 58 -16.83 -2.85 1.52
N GLY A 59 -16.48 -1.58 1.76
CA GLY A 59 -17.39 -0.49 2.10
C GLY A 59 -17.09 0.79 1.30
N GLY A 60 -18.06 1.70 1.28
CA GLY A 60 -17.90 3.03 0.66
C GLY A 60 -17.02 3.96 1.50
N PRO A 61 -16.65 5.14 0.96
CA PRO A 61 -15.82 6.13 1.65
C PRO A 61 -16.65 6.93 2.68
N GLN A 62 -17.22 6.24 3.67
CA GLN A 62 -17.92 6.84 4.81
C GLN A 62 -17.34 6.31 6.12
N PRO A 63 -17.16 7.14 7.17
CA PRO A 63 -16.61 6.70 8.45
C PRO A 63 -17.39 5.55 9.12
N SER A 64 -18.69 5.43 8.82
CA SER A 64 -19.58 4.41 9.38
C SER A 64 -19.79 3.21 8.45
N ALA A 65 -19.15 3.17 7.28
CA ALA A 65 -19.27 2.02 6.38
C ALA A 65 -18.59 0.80 7.00
N SER A 66 -19.24 -0.36 6.92
CA SER A 66 -18.60 -1.63 7.27
C SER A 66 -17.75 -2.11 6.10
N GLY A 67 -16.53 -2.60 6.39
CA GLY A 67 -15.59 -3.10 5.39
C GLY A 67 -14.53 -2.08 4.96
N PHE A 68 -13.54 -2.59 4.23
CA PHE A 68 -12.42 -1.79 3.72
C PHE A 68 -12.80 -1.03 2.45
N ASN A 69 -12.20 0.14 2.25
CA ASN A 69 -12.39 0.94 1.04
C ASN A 69 -11.10 1.05 0.20
N PRO A 70 -11.18 1.48 -1.07
CA PRO A 70 -10.01 1.64 -1.94
C PRO A 70 -8.92 2.54 -1.33
N GLU A 71 -9.30 3.59 -0.62
CA GLU A 71 -8.39 4.50 0.07
C GLU A 71 -7.53 3.76 1.11
N GLN A 72 -8.16 2.91 1.92
CA GLN A 72 -7.47 2.06 2.91
C GLN A 72 -6.56 1.04 2.24
N PHE A 73 -6.99 0.38 1.17
CA PHE A 73 -6.14 -0.57 0.45
C PHE A 73 -4.87 0.09 -0.11
N LEU A 74 -5.02 1.28 -0.70
CA LEU A 74 -3.89 2.06 -1.21
C LEU A 74 -2.98 2.55 -0.07
N ALA A 75 -3.57 3.01 1.04
CA ALA A 75 -2.81 3.44 2.21
C ALA A 75 -1.99 2.31 2.82
N MET A 76 -2.58 1.11 2.96
CA MET A 76 -1.90 -0.09 3.44
C MET A 76 -0.74 -0.48 2.51
N ALA A 77 -0.98 -0.55 1.21
CA ALA A 77 0.07 -0.91 0.25
C ALA A 77 1.27 0.05 0.32
N TRP A 78 1.01 1.37 0.41
CA TRP A 78 2.07 2.36 0.43
C TRP A 78 2.81 2.41 1.76
N SER A 79 2.11 2.37 2.90
CA SER A 79 2.75 2.41 4.22
C SER A 79 3.66 1.21 4.44
N THR A 80 3.21 0.00 4.09
CA THR A 80 4.02 -1.22 4.19
C THR A 80 5.25 -1.16 3.29
N CYS A 81 5.08 -0.77 2.02
CA CYS A 81 6.18 -0.72 1.07
C CYS A 81 7.22 0.36 1.43
N LEU A 82 6.78 1.54 1.86
CA LEU A 82 7.67 2.63 2.26
C LEU A 82 8.37 2.30 3.59
N GLY A 83 7.66 1.72 4.56
CA GLY A 83 8.24 1.30 5.84
C GLY A 83 9.35 0.26 5.66
N GLU A 84 9.13 -0.76 4.83
CA GLU A 84 10.17 -1.76 4.55
C GLU A 84 11.37 -1.14 3.82
N THR A 85 11.12 -0.25 2.86
CA THR A 85 12.21 0.46 2.17
C THR A 85 13.01 1.34 3.14
N LEU A 86 12.34 1.98 4.10
CA LEU A 86 12.98 2.79 5.14
C LEU A 86 13.86 1.93 6.05
N ARG A 87 13.37 0.76 6.47
CA ARG A 87 14.16 -0.19 7.28
C ARG A 87 15.44 -0.62 6.58
N VAL A 88 15.37 -0.87 5.26
CA VAL A 88 16.55 -1.17 4.42
C VAL A 88 17.52 0.01 4.40
N VAL A 89 17.03 1.24 4.18
CA VAL A 89 17.86 2.45 4.19
C VAL A 89 18.54 2.67 5.54
N LEU A 90 17.81 2.52 6.65
CA LEU A 90 18.38 2.63 8.00
C LEU A 90 19.53 1.65 8.21
N THR A 91 19.32 0.39 7.81
CA THR A 91 20.34 -0.67 7.90
C THR A 91 21.59 -0.34 7.09
N GLU A 92 21.44 0.16 5.87
CA GLU A 92 22.56 0.58 5.01
C GLU A 92 23.37 1.74 5.62
N HIS A 93 22.73 2.58 6.44
CA HIS A 93 23.37 3.66 7.19
C HIS A 93 23.90 3.23 8.57
N GLY A 94 23.85 1.93 8.91
CA GLY A 94 24.31 1.40 10.19
C GLY A 94 23.43 1.80 11.37
N LEU A 95 22.15 2.13 11.11
CA LEU A 95 21.17 2.49 12.13
C LEU A 95 20.23 1.30 12.37
N ASP A 96 20.12 0.90 13.63
CA ASP A 96 19.14 -0.07 14.11
C ASP A 96 18.12 0.68 14.99
N LEU A 97 17.21 1.38 14.31
CA LEU A 97 16.22 2.26 14.92
C LEU A 97 14.82 1.82 14.51
N GLU A 98 13.90 1.85 15.48
CA GLU A 98 12.48 1.69 15.20
C GLU A 98 11.96 2.85 14.36
N SER A 99 11.04 2.54 13.45
CA SER A 99 10.41 3.54 12.59
C SER A 99 8.96 3.17 12.28
N SER A 100 8.15 4.17 11.97
CA SER A 100 6.77 3.97 11.54
C SER A 100 6.41 4.87 10.36
N VAL A 101 5.56 4.35 9.48
CA VAL A 101 5.00 5.07 8.35
C VAL A 101 3.48 5.06 8.46
N SER A 102 2.89 6.24 8.57
CA SER A 102 1.45 6.45 8.50
C SER A 102 1.10 7.04 7.15
N VAL A 103 0.05 6.54 6.50
CA VAL A 103 -0.39 7.04 5.20
C VAL A 103 -1.85 7.46 5.28
N GLU A 104 -2.12 8.65 4.75
CA GLU A 104 -3.46 9.16 4.52
C GLU A 104 -3.72 9.17 3.01
N MET A 105 -4.86 8.60 2.60
CA MET A 105 -5.28 8.56 1.20
C MET A 105 -6.60 9.32 1.06
N GLY A 106 -6.52 10.58 0.62
CA GLY A 106 -7.69 11.44 0.47
C GLY A 106 -8.40 11.21 -0.86
N LEU A 107 -9.73 11.04 -0.84
CA LEU A 107 -10.55 11.08 -2.05
C LEU A 107 -11.09 12.50 -2.27
N HIS A 108 -10.75 13.11 -3.41
CA HIS A 108 -11.16 14.47 -3.75
C HIS A 108 -11.90 14.50 -5.08
N ARG A 109 -12.79 15.50 -5.26
CA ARG A 109 -13.34 15.82 -6.58
C ARG A 109 -12.24 16.36 -7.47
N ASP A 110 -12.11 15.83 -8.67
CA ASP A 110 -11.16 16.33 -9.67
C ASP A 110 -11.73 17.59 -10.36
N PRO A 111 -10.95 18.69 -10.47
CA PRO A 111 -11.37 19.89 -11.22
C PRO A 111 -11.73 19.62 -12.70
N ALA A 112 -11.11 18.62 -13.33
CA ALA A 112 -11.43 18.19 -14.68
C ALA A 112 -12.67 17.28 -14.76
N GLY A 113 -13.28 16.95 -13.61
CA GLY A 113 -14.42 16.06 -13.48
C GLY A 113 -14.03 14.68 -12.95
N GLY A 114 -14.93 14.06 -12.18
CA GLY A 114 -14.68 12.77 -11.52
C GLY A 114 -14.01 12.93 -10.15
N PHE A 115 -13.18 11.96 -9.79
CA PHE A 115 -12.48 11.90 -8.50
C PHE A 115 -10.99 11.63 -8.70
N ARG A 116 -10.17 12.11 -7.77
CA ARG A 116 -8.73 11.81 -7.69
C ARG A 116 -8.35 11.46 -6.26
N PHE A 117 -7.30 10.65 -6.12
CA PHE A 117 -6.66 10.41 -4.83
C PHE A 117 -5.56 11.43 -4.56
N VAL A 118 -5.44 11.85 -3.30
CA VAL A 118 -4.38 12.74 -2.81
C VAL A 118 -3.65 11.99 -1.69
N PRO A 119 -2.46 11.44 -1.98
CA PRO A 119 -1.68 10.66 -1.02
C PRO A 119 -0.83 11.55 -0.10
N ARG A 120 -0.75 11.22 1.19
CA ARG A 120 0.17 11.84 2.16
C ARG A 120 0.81 10.76 3.05
N ALA A 121 2.12 10.89 3.31
CA ALA A 121 2.86 9.96 4.17
C ALA A 121 3.56 10.70 5.31
N LEU A 122 3.41 10.17 6.52
CA LEU A 122 4.05 10.67 7.74
C LEU A 122 5.01 9.61 8.26
N VAL A 123 6.29 9.96 8.32
CA VAL A 123 7.36 9.07 8.80
C VAL A 123 7.80 9.50 10.20
N HIS A 124 8.07 8.51 11.05
CA HIS A 124 8.71 8.70 12.34
C HIS A 124 9.88 7.73 12.45
N ILE A 125 11.00 8.18 12.99
CA ILE A 125 12.19 7.38 13.24
C ILE A 125 12.65 7.73 14.66
N ASP A 126 12.67 6.73 15.54
CA ASP A 126 12.97 6.93 16.94
C ASP A 126 14.39 7.50 17.13
N SER A 127 14.55 8.40 18.10
CA SER A 127 15.84 8.95 18.51
C SER A 127 16.65 9.67 17.40
N LEU A 128 16.00 10.10 16.31
CA LEU A 128 16.65 10.77 15.20
C LEU A 128 16.20 12.24 15.08
N ALA A 129 17.14 13.14 14.79
CA ALA A 129 16.81 14.55 14.55
C ALA A 129 15.92 14.69 13.29
N PRO A 130 14.94 15.61 13.27
CA PRO A 130 13.99 15.74 12.16
C PRO A 130 14.64 15.85 10.78
N ASP A 131 15.69 16.65 10.64
CA ASP A 131 16.39 16.84 9.35
C ASP A 131 17.02 15.53 8.85
N ARG A 132 17.61 14.75 9.76
CA ARG A 132 18.21 13.46 9.41
C ARG A 132 17.15 12.41 9.13
N ALA A 133 16.03 12.44 9.85
CA ALA A 133 14.90 11.56 9.59
C ALA A 133 14.29 11.85 8.21
N LEU A 134 14.16 13.13 7.85
CA LEU A 134 13.69 13.56 6.54
C LEU A 134 14.58 13.06 5.41
N GLU A 135 15.90 13.23 5.53
CA GLU A 135 16.86 12.75 4.52
C GLU A 135 16.73 11.24 4.25
N LEU A 136 16.64 10.44 5.31
CA LEU A 136 16.50 8.98 5.20
C LEU A 136 15.13 8.57 4.64
N ALA A 137 14.08 9.28 5.04
CA ALA A 137 12.73 9.07 4.53
C ALA A 137 12.61 9.43 3.04
N GLU A 138 13.28 10.49 2.57
CA GLU A 138 13.34 10.84 1.14
C GLU A 138 14.10 9.80 0.33
N ALA A 139 15.22 9.30 0.86
CA ALA A 139 15.97 8.21 0.24
C ALA A 139 15.12 6.93 0.11
N ALA A 140 14.35 6.60 1.14
CA ALA A 140 13.39 5.49 1.09
C ALA A 140 12.28 5.74 0.06
N HIS A 141 11.70 6.95 0.06
CA HIS A 141 10.65 7.34 -0.88
C HIS A 141 11.13 7.21 -2.34
N ALA A 142 12.37 7.58 -2.65
CA ALA A 142 12.98 7.44 -3.98
C ALA A 142 13.10 5.98 -4.48
N ARG A 143 13.22 5.02 -3.56
CA ARG A 143 13.45 3.61 -3.88
C ARG A 143 12.18 2.77 -3.85
N CYS A 144 11.23 3.14 -2.99
CA CYS A 144 9.97 2.44 -2.75
C CYS A 144 9.16 2.23 -4.05
N PRO A 145 8.88 0.98 -4.45
CA PRO A 145 8.08 0.67 -5.64
C PRO A 145 6.71 1.36 -5.69
N VAL A 146 5.95 1.35 -4.60
CA VAL A 146 4.63 2.00 -4.55
C VAL A 146 4.77 3.52 -4.69
N SER A 147 5.80 4.12 -4.08
CA SER A 147 6.09 5.55 -4.24
C SER A 147 6.36 5.92 -5.70
N LYS A 148 7.08 5.09 -6.45
CA LYS A 148 7.34 5.30 -7.89
C LYS A 148 6.05 5.25 -8.72
N LEU A 149 5.13 4.33 -8.39
CA LEU A 149 3.82 4.24 -9.06
C LEU A 149 2.98 5.51 -8.82
N LEU A 150 2.98 6.04 -7.60
CA LEU A 150 2.21 7.23 -7.24
C LEU A 150 2.73 8.51 -7.93
N ARG A 151 4.05 8.66 -8.12
CA ARG A 151 4.63 9.82 -8.83
C ARG A 151 4.25 9.89 -10.31
N GLY A 152 4.09 8.74 -10.97
CA GLY A 152 3.78 8.67 -12.40
C GLY A 152 2.37 9.15 -12.78
N GLN A 153 1.51 9.44 -11.81
CA GLN A 153 0.07 9.70 -12.00
C GLN A 153 -0.30 11.19 -11.93
N GLY A 154 0.66 12.12 -11.86
CA GLY A 154 0.34 13.56 -11.69
C GLY A 154 -0.33 13.89 -10.36
N ALA A 155 -0.17 13.02 -9.36
CA ALA A 155 -0.61 13.28 -7.99
C ALA A 155 0.14 14.50 -7.42
N ALA A 156 -0.59 15.30 -6.64
CA ALA A 156 -0.03 16.40 -5.86
C ALA A 156 1.20 15.93 -5.07
N ASP A 157 2.13 16.87 -4.82
CA ASP A 157 3.34 16.66 -4.01
C ASP A 157 3.08 15.65 -2.90
N VAL A 158 3.81 14.54 -2.95
CA VAL A 158 3.83 13.59 -1.85
C VAL A 158 4.37 14.35 -0.65
N GLU A 159 3.47 14.76 0.22
CA GLU A 159 3.87 15.41 1.46
C GLU A 159 4.41 14.31 2.37
N LEU A 160 5.74 14.29 2.47
CA LEU A 160 6.48 13.52 3.46
C LEU A 160 6.63 14.40 4.71
N GLY A 161 5.87 14.10 5.75
CA GLY A 161 5.99 14.80 7.03
C GLY A 161 6.77 13.96 8.05
N ILE A 162 7.53 14.62 8.93
CA ILE A 162 8.12 13.96 10.10
C ILE A 162 7.20 14.17 11.29
N ARG A 163 6.79 13.08 11.94
CA ARG A 163 6.15 13.17 13.27
C ARG A 163 7.23 13.21 14.34
N PRO A 164 7.09 14.07 15.36
CA PRO A 164 8.04 14.12 16.49
C PRO A 164 8.05 12.82 17.27
#